data_AF-A0A442XHY6-F1
#
_entry.id   AF-A0A442XHY6-F1
#
_cell.length_a   1.000
_cell.length_b   1.000
_cell.length_c   1.000
_cell.angle_alpha   90.00
_cell.angle_beta   90.00
_cell.angle_gamma   90.00
#
_symmetry.space_group_name_H-M   'P 1'
#
loop_
_entity.id
_entity.type
_entity.pdbx_description
1 polymer ?
#
loop_
_entity_poly.entity_id
_entity_poly.type
_entity_poly.pdbx_seq_one_letter_code
_entity_poly.pdbx_strand_id
1 'polypeptide(L)'
;MKGGLVSNWLHDNLRPGHDIEIEGPVGRFNFDDLPCEKPLFLSGGSGISPVKSMLRALTDRASGHDIRFIHCARTADDIVFRSELEALAARFSNIDVSFVCSQEGSAWQGPTGRIDGPMLLRLAPDLH
;
A
#
# COMPACT_ATOMS: atom_id res chain seq x y z
N MET A 1 16.58 -6.53 -2.63
CA MET A 1 17.12 -5.73 -3.75
C MET A 1 18.64 -5.83 -3.70
N LYS A 2 19.31 -6.30 -4.76
CA LYS A 2 20.78 -6.25 -4.80
C LYS A 2 21.22 -4.79 -4.87
N GLY A 3 22.21 -4.39 -4.04
CA GLY A 3 22.80 -3.04 -4.06
C GLY A 3 22.23 -1.99 -3.09
N GLY A 4 21.18 -2.29 -2.32
CA GLY A 4 20.70 -1.39 -1.27
C GLY A 4 21.64 -1.39 -0.05
N LEU A 5 22.25 -0.25 0.27
CA LEU A 5 23.23 -0.14 1.37
C LEU A 5 22.60 -0.50 2.73
N VAL A 6 21.48 0.15 3.06
CA VAL A 6 20.82 -0.01 4.37
C VAL A 6 20.16 -1.38 4.49
N SER A 7 19.29 -1.76 3.54
CA SER A 7 18.53 -3.01 3.66
C SER A 7 19.42 -4.25 3.64
N ASN A 8 20.46 -4.29 2.80
CA ASN A 8 21.37 -5.44 2.80
C ASN A 8 22.22 -5.48 4.07
N TRP A 9 22.72 -4.33 4.54
CA TRP A 9 23.44 -4.29 5.81
C TRP A 9 22.58 -4.78 6.97
N LEU A 10 21.31 -4.35 7.05
CA LEU A 10 20.38 -4.82 8.07
C LEU A 10 20.16 -6.33 7.98
N HIS A 11 19.89 -6.87 6.80
CA HIS A 11 19.73 -8.32 6.61
C HIS A 11 20.97 -9.12 7.03
N ASP A 12 22.16 -8.62 6.69
CA ASP A 12 23.41 -9.34 6.89
C ASP A 12 23.92 -9.20 8.34
N ASN A 13 23.69 -8.07 9.01
CA ASN A 13 24.36 -7.72 10.27
C ASN A 13 23.43 -7.57 11.47
N LEU A 14 22.13 -7.27 11.31
CA LEU A 14 21.24 -7.07 12.45
C LEU A 14 20.99 -8.42 13.17
N ARG A 15 21.13 -8.43 14.49
CA ARG A 15 20.92 -9.61 15.35
C ARG A 15 20.09 -9.24 16.58
N PRO A 16 19.36 -10.21 17.17
CA PRO A 16 18.71 -10.00 18.46
C PRO A 16 19.72 -9.48 19.51
N GLY A 17 19.33 -8.45 20.26
CA GLY A 17 20.19 -7.78 21.23
C GLY A 17 20.94 -6.56 20.69
N HIS A 18 20.83 -6.24 19.40
CA HIS A 18 21.28 -4.95 18.88
C HIS A 18 20.29 -3.84 19.22
N ASP A 19 20.83 -2.68 19.61
CA ASP A 19 20.06 -1.46 19.74
C ASP A 19 19.86 -0.80 18.37
N ILE A 20 18.68 -0.22 18.16
CA ILE A 20 18.35 0.57 16.97
C ILE A 20 17.91 1.93 17.46
N GLU A 21 18.56 2.98 16.98
CA GLU A 21 18.13 4.35 17.24
C GLU A 21 16.98 4.71 16.31
N ILE A 22 15.90 5.25 16.89
CA ILE A 22 14.70 5.65 16.18
C ILE A 22 14.53 7.15 16.40
N GLU A 23 14.65 7.93 15.33
CA GLU A 23 14.27 9.34 15.34
C GLU A 23 12.78 9.48 15.01
N GLY A 24 12.15 10.50 15.60
CA GLY A 24 10.69 10.66 15.71
C GLY A 24 9.88 10.67 14.39
N PRO A 25 8.55 10.87 14.49
CA PRO A 25 7.71 10.87 13.31
C PRO A 25 8.10 12.03 12.38
N VAL A 26 8.43 11.69 11.14
CA VAL A 26 8.75 12.66 10.09
C VAL A 26 7.70 12.60 8.98
N GLY A 27 7.35 13.77 8.43
CA GLY A 27 6.39 13.91 7.34
C GLY A 27 5.02 14.48 7.77
N ARG A 28 4.23 14.88 6.77
CA ARG A 28 2.89 15.48 6.93
C ARG A 28 1.79 14.66 6.25
N PHE A 29 2.07 13.39 5.96
CA PHE A 29 1.13 12.50 5.29
C PHE A 29 0.24 11.83 6.35
N ASN A 30 -0.80 12.54 6.77
CA ASN A 30 -1.78 12.10 7.77
C ASN A 30 -3.12 12.82 7.52
N PHE A 31 -4.20 12.33 8.15
CA PHE A 31 -5.55 12.90 7.97
C PHE A 31 -5.83 14.18 8.76
N ASP A 32 -4.99 14.51 9.74
CA ASP A 32 -5.14 15.77 10.49
C ASP A 32 -4.69 16.95 9.60
N ASP A 33 -3.61 16.76 8.85
CA ASP A 33 -3.07 17.72 7.89
C ASP A 33 -3.77 17.65 6.50
N LEU A 34 -4.27 16.46 6.13
CA LEU A 34 -4.90 16.19 4.83
C LEU A 34 -6.31 15.56 5.02
N PRO A 35 -7.30 16.33 5.51
CA PRO A 35 -8.65 15.82 5.66
C PRO A 35 -9.25 15.48 4.29
N CYS A 36 -9.83 14.27 4.17
CA CYS A 36 -10.41 13.79 2.93
C CYS A 36 -11.48 12.74 3.24
N GLU A 37 -12.70 12.93 2.73
CA GLU A 37 -13.81 11.98 2.93
C GLU A 37 -13.67 10.70 2.08
N LYS A 38 -13.01 10.82 0.92
CA LYS A 38 -12.86 9.77 -0.09
C LYS A 38 -11.39 9.54 -0.49
N PRO A 39 -10.55 9.00 0.41
CA PRO A 39 -9.13 8.88 0.12
C PRO A 39 -8.86 7.80 -0.93
N LEU A 40 -8.15 8.20 -1.99
CA LEU A 40 -7.50 7.29 -2.92
C LEU A 40 -6.04 7.08 -2.52
N PHE A 41 -5.74 5.87 -2.08
CA PHE A 41 -4.41 5.44 -1.69
C PHE A 41 -3.69 4.77 -2.86
N LEU A 42 -2.52 5.30 -3.23
CA LEU A 42 -1.65 4.71 -4.24
C LEU A 42 -0.33 4.28 -3.59
N SER A 43 0.06 3.02 -3.78
CA SER A 43 1.32 2.50 -3.24
C SER A 43 2.02 1.56 -4.22
N GLY A 44 3.34 1.42 -4.08
CA GLY A 44 4.12 0.50 -4.89
C GLY A 44 5.27 -0.13 -4.12
N GLY A 45 5.42 -1.45 -4.23
CA GLY A 45 6.47 -2.21 -3.52
C GLY A 45 6.48 -1.92 -2.01
N SER A 46 7.68 -1.66 -1.46
CA SER A 46 7.83 -1.36 -0.02
C SER A 46 7.19 -0.03 0.42
N GLY A 47 6.79 0.85 -0.51
CA GLY A 47 6.08 2.09 -0.21
C GLY A 47 4.66 1.90 0.33
N ILE A 48 4.19 0.65 0.47
CA ILE A 48 2.89 0.31 1.04
C ILE A 48 2.77 0.63 2.54
N SER A 49 3.88 0.61 3.29
CA SER A 49 3.87 0.69 4.75
C SER A 49 3.13 1.91 5.33
N PRO A 50 3.42 3.18 4.92
CA PRO A 50 2.70 4.34 5.45
C PRO A 50 1.21 4.29 5.11
N VAL A 51 0.88 3.84 3.89
CA VAL A 51 -0.50 3.77 3.39
C VAL A 51 -1.31 2.71 4.14
N LYS A 52 -0.69 1.56 4.44
CA LYS A 52 -1.29 0.52 5.29
C LYS A 52 -1.55 1.03 6.71
N SER A 53 -0.62 1.80 7.27
CA SER A 53 -0.78 2.40 8.60
C SER A 53 -2.00 3.33 8.65
N MET A 54 -2.18 4.17 7.63
CA MET A 54 -3.35 5.05 7.52
C MET A 54 -4.64 4.25 7.32
N LEU A 55 -4.64 3.24 6.45
CA LEU A 55 -5.80 2.35 6.23
C LEU A 55 -6.25 1.70 7.54
N ARG A 56 -5.30 1.13 8.31
CA ARG A 56 -5.58 0.56 9.63
C ARG A 56 -6.17 1.57 10.59
N ALA A 57 -5.60 2.77 10.67
CA ALA A 57 -6.11 3.82 11.55
C ALA A 57 -7.56 4.21 11.21
N LEU A 58 -7.91 4.30 9.92
CA LEU A 58 -9.29 4.57 9.49
C LEU A 58 -10.24 3.41 9.83
N THR A 59 -9.83 2.17 9.59
CA THR A 59 -10.66 0.99 9.89
C THR A 59 -10.87 0.80 11.38
N ASP A 60 -9.86 1.03 12.20
CA ASP A 60 -9.93 0.87 13.66
C ASP A 60 -10.84 1.92 14.30
N ARG A 61 -10.96 3.10 13.67
CA ARG A 61 -11.86 4.19 14.10
C ARG A 61 -13.27 4.10 13.53
N ALA A 62 -13.55 3.10 12.68
CA ALA A 62 -14.79 3.01 11.91
C ALA A 62 -15.17 4.35 11.24
N SER A 63 -14.18 4.99 10.60
CA SER A 63 -14.26 6.39 10.19
C SER A 63 -15.33 6.73 9.14
N GLY A 64 -15.99 5.73 8.54
CA GLY A 64 -17.02 5.91 7.52
C GLY A 64 -16.52 6.46 6.18
N HIS A 65 -15.21 6.59 5.99
CA HIS A 65 -14.62 7.11 4.74
C HIS A 65 -14.86 6.14 3.57
N ASP A 66 -15.03 6.66 2.37
CA ASP A 66 -15.11 5.85 1.14
C ASP A 66 -13.69 5.64 0.60
N ILE A 67 -13.10 4.49 0.91
CA ILE A 67 -11.66 4.27 0.74
C ILE A 67 -11.41 3.44 -0.52
N ARG A 68 -10.54 3.96 -1.38
CA ARG A 68 -9.98 3.18 -2.48
C ARG A 68 -8.48 2.99 -2.29
N PHE A 69 -8.02 1.77 -2.50
CA PHE A 69 -6.62 1.40 -2.34
C PHE A 69 -6.11 0.70 -3.60
N ILE A 70 -5.08 1.26 -4.23
CA ILE A 70 -4.42 0.66 -5.39
C ILE A 70 -2.96 0.37 -5.02
N HIS A 71 -2.57 -0.90 -5.14
CA HIS A 71 -1.20 -1.34 -4.91
C HIS A 71 -0.53 -1.89 -6.17
N CYS A 72 0.66 -1.37 -6.47
CA CYS A 72 1.50 -1.85 -7.55
C CYS A 72 2.61 -2.78 -7.05
N ALA A 73 2.69 -3.95 -7.67
CA ALA A 73 3.77 -4.91 -7.45
C ALA A 73 4.42 -5.31 -8.78
N ARG A 74 5.57 -6.00 -8.74
CA ARG A 74 6.17 -6.51 -9.98
C ARG A 74 5.37 -7.69 -10.50
N THR A 75 5.21 -8.71 -9.66
CA THR A 75 4.40 -9.90 -9.89
C THR A 75 3.37 -10.07 -8.78
N ALA A 76 2.45 -11.03 -8.94
CA ALA A 76 1.46 -11.34 -7.91
C ALA A 76 2.08 -11.77 -6.57
N ASP A 77 3.25 -12.43 -6.62
CA ASP A 77 3.97 -12.89 -5.42
C ASP A 77 4.71 -11.74 -4.70
N ASP A 78 4.94 -10.63 -5.40
CA ASP A 78 5.52 -9.42 -4.82
C ASP A 78 4.48 -8.54 -4.10
N ILE A 79 3.19 -8.91 -4.11
CA ILE A 79 2.14 -8.13 -3.45
C ILE A 79 2.26 -8.29 -1.93
N VAL A 80 2.84 -7.29 -1.30
CA VAL A 80 2.98 -7.24 0.16
C VAL A 80 1.60 -7.03 0.80
N PHE A 81 1.29 -7.78 1.86
CA PHE A 81 0.03 -7.70 2.62
C PHE A 81 -1.23 -8.04 1.82
N ARG A 82 -1.12 -8.78 0.71
CA ARG A 82 -2.26 -9.15 -0.16
C ARG A 82 -3.47 -9.67 0.62
N SER A 83 -3.30 -10.75 1.38
CA SER A 83 -4.40 -11.40 2.09
C SER A 83 -5.02 -10.51 3.18
N GLU A 84 -4.22 -9.65 3.81
CA GLU A 84 -4.72 -8.70 4.81
C GLU A 84 -5.58 -7.61 4.16
N LEU A 85 -5.17 -7.09 3.01
CA LEU A 85 -5.92 -6.09 2.26
C LEU A 85 -7.22 -6.68 1.67
N GLU A 86 -7.15 -7.89 1.10
CA GLU A 86 -8.33 -8.62 0.62
C GLU A 86 -9.32 -8.89 1.77
N ALA A 87 -8.83 -9.26 2.95
CA ALA A 87 -9.67 -9.45 4.13
C ALA A 87 -10.33 -8.16 4.61
N LEU A 88 -9.63 -7.02 4.53
CA LEU A 88 -10.22 -5.72 4.85
C LEU A 88 -11.34 -5.34 3.87
N ALA A 89 -11.10 -5.48 2.57
CA ALA A 89 -12.12 -5.23 1.54
C ALA A 89 -13.34 -6.16 1.68
N ALA A 90 -13.12 -7.43 2.06
CA ALA A 90 -14.21 -8.37 2.32
C ALA A 90 -15.01 -8.02 3.60
N ARG A 91 -14.38 -7.37 4.57
CA ARG A 91 -14.98 -7.01 5.87
C ARG A 91 -15.75 -5.68 5.81
N PHE A 92 -15.28 -4.72 5.03
CA PHE A 92 -15.80 -3.35 5.01
C PHE A 92 -16.30 -2.98 3.61
N SER A 93 -17.59 -2.70 3.48
CA SER A 93 -18.21 -2.38 2.18
C SER A 93 -17.77 -1.04 1.59
N ASN A 94 -17.19 -0.16 2.41
CA ASN A 94 -16.66 1.14 2.05
C ASN A 94 -15.14 1.10 1.73
N ILE A 95 -14.58 -0.09 1.51
CA ILE A 95 -13.16 -0.27 1.17
C ILE A 95 -13.05 -1.09 -0.11
N ASP A 96 -12.52 -0.46 -1.15
CA ASP A 96 -12.21 -1.09 -2.43
C ASP A 96 -10.70 -1.24 -2.59
N VAL A 97 -10.23 -2.47 -2.84
CA VAL A 97 -8.81 -2.78 -3.01
C VAL A 97 -8.57 -3.32 -4.41
N SER A 98 -7.63 -2.69 -5.11
CA SER A 98 -7.17 -3.10 -6.43
C SER A 98 -5.66 -3.33 -6.42
N PHE A 99 -5.23 -4.35 -7.14
CA PHE A 99 -3.82 -4.70 -7.30
C PHE A 99 -3.43 -4.59 -8.78
N VAL A 100 -2.22 -4.10 -9.06
CA VAL A 100 -1.67 -3.95 -10.41
C VAL A 100 -0.29 -4.61 -10.43
N CYS A 101 -0.06 -5.54 -11.36
CA CYS A 101 1.26 -6.14 -11.55
C CYS A 101 1.94 -5.56 -12.79
N SER A 102 3.19 -5.09 -12.66
CA SER A 102 3.90 -4.53 -13.81
C SER A 102 4.42 -5.58 -14.80
N GLN A 103 4.52 -6.84 -14.38
CA GLN A 103 4.94 -7.97 -15.19
C GLN A 103 3.85 -9.03 -15.21
N GLU A 104 3.71 -9.69 -16.35
CA GLU A 104 2.85 -10.86 -16.48
C GLU A 104 3.46 -12.03 -15.71
N GLY A 105 2.65 -12.66 -14.86
CA GLY A 105 2.94 -13.94 -14.24
C GLY A 105 1.93 -14.98 -14.71
N SER A 106 2.29 -16.26 -14.66
CA SER A 106 1.46 -17.35 -15.18
C SER A 106 0.06 -17.47 -14.56
N ALA A 107 -0.16 -16.88 -13.37
CA ALA A 107 -1.43 -16.93 -12.63
C ALA A 107 -2.08 -15.55 -12.39
N TRP A 108 -1.50 -14.45 -12.92
CA TRP A 108 -2.04 -13.11 -12.69
C TRP A 108 -3.16 -12.80 -13.68
N GLN A 109 -4.35 -12.49 -13.17
CA GLN A 109 -5.54 -12.17 -13.98
C GLN A 109 -6.01 -10.70 -13.81
N GLY A 110 -5.32 -9.93 -12.97
CA GLY A 110 -5.67 -8.54 -12.71
C GLY A 110 -5.05 -7.57 -13.73
N PRO A 111 -5.21 -6.26 -13.50
CA PRO A 111 -4.55 -5.23 -14.31
C PRO A 111 -3.04 -5.43 -14.41
N THR A 112 -2.50 -5.28 -15.62
CA THR A 112 -1.07 -5.42 -15.89
C THR A 112 -0.50 -4.14 -16.47
N GLY A 113 0.72 -3.80 -16.07
CA GLY A 113 1.49 -2.65 -16.58
C GLY A 113 1.77 -1.60 -15.51
N ARG A 114 2.17 -0.41 -15.95
CA ARG A 114 2.30 0.77 -15.08
C ARG A 114 0.96 1.50 -15.04
N ILE A 115 0.63 2.11 -13.90
CA ILE A 115 -0.56 2.95 -13.80
C ILE A 115 -0.44 4.12 -14.76
N ASP A 116 -1.48 4.32 -15.57
CA ASP A 116 -1.72 5.49 -16.40
C ASP A 116 -3.10 6.09 -16.09
N GLY A 117 -3.43 7.23 -16.70
CA GLY A 117 -4.72 7.90 -16.50
C GLY A 117 -5.93 7.00 -16.78
N PRO A 118 -5.99 6.30 -17.93
CA PRO A 118 -7.08 5.37 -18.22
C PRO A 118 -7.24 4.24 -17.21
N MET A 119 -6.14 3.62 -16.76
CA MET A 119 -6.19 2.60 -15.72
C MET A 119 -6.66 3.19 -14.39
N LEU A 120 -6.17 4.37 -14.03
CA LEU A 120 -6.55 5.04 -12.79
C LEU A 120 -8.05 5.35 -12.77
N LEU A 121 -8.62 5.87 -13.87
CA LEU A 121 -10.06 6.13 -13.98
C LEU A 121 -10.90 4.84 -13.99
N ARG A 122 -10.37 3.74 -14.52
CA ARG A 122 -11.05 2.44 -14.45
C ARG A 122 -11.08 1.88 -13.03
N LEU A 123 -9.98 2.04 -12.29
CA LEU A 123 -9.88 1.55 -10.92
C LEU A 123 -10.54 2.50 -9.92
N ALA A 124 -10.52 3.81 -10.18
CA ALA A 124 -11.10 4.87 -9.38
C ALA A 124 -12.03 5.77 -10.24
N PRO A 125 -13.23 5.31 -10.61
CA PRO A 125 -14.11 6.01 -11.55
C PRO A 125 -14.69 7.33 -11.05
N ASP A 126 -14.66 7.57 -9.76
CA ASP A 126 -15.10 8.81 -9.12
C ASP A 126 -13.98 9.84 -8.93
N LEU A 127 -12.77 9.57 -9.44
CA LEU A 127 -11.66 10.52 -9.47
C LEU A 127 -11.97 11.65 -10.47
N HIS A 128 -12.02 12.90 -9.98
CA HIS A 128 -12.31 14.11 -10.74
C HIS A 128 -11.34 15.24 -10.42
#